data_AF-A0A381KLH3-F1
#
_entry.id   AF-A0A381KLH3-F1
#
_cell.length_a   1.000
_cell.length_b   1.000
_cell.length_c   1.000
_cell.angle_alpha   90.00
_cell.angle_beta   90.00
_cell.angle_gamma   90.00
#
_symmetry.space_group_name_H-M   'P 1'
#
loop_
_entity.id
_entity.type
_entity.pdbx_description
1 polymer ?
#
loop_
_entity_poly.entity_id
_entity_poly.type
_entity_poly.pdbx_seq_one_letter_code
_entity_poly.pdbx_strand_id
1 'polypeptide(L)'
;MKIGKENIVGLTCAIERYISNDKVTLKEMEDKLNPFIDKINTIKGVSASITRDSAGREILRGEIDFNEDIINKSTQQIINELRSGEIAIYTRDYKANEGKIEIDIRSVTGSDLDTIYNRIKNIVES
;
A
#
# COMPACT_ATOMS: atom_id res chain seq x y z
N MET A 1 -3.24 7.65 34.53
CA MET A 1 -3.61 6.54 33.64
C MET A 1 -2.96 5.28 34.18
N LYS A 2 -3.72 4.24 34.55
CA LYS A 2 -3.16 2.96 35.03
C LYS A 2 -3.11 1.98 33.86
N ILE A 3 -2.07 1.14 33.81
CA ILE A 3 -1.94 0.06 32.83
C ILE A 3 -2.97 -1.04 33.18
N GLY A 4 -3.84 -1.38 32.22
CA GLY A 4 -4.84 -2.44 32.36
C GLY A 4 -4.26 -3.84 32.12
N LYS A 5 -4.99 -4.87 32.52
CA LYS A 5 -4.60 -6.29 32.30
C LYS A 5 -4.51 -6.63 30.81
N GLU A 6 -5.33 -5.97 29.99
CA GLU A 6 -5.38 -6.09 28.53
C GLU A 6 -4.04 -5.67 27.91
N ASN A 7 -3.41 -4.63 28.45
CA ASN A 7 -2.11 -4.16 27.98
C ASN A 7 -1.00 -5.18 28.29
N ILE A 8 -1.06 -5.82 29.47
CA ILE A 8 -0.10 -6.85 29.88
C ILE A 8 -0.23 -8.06 28.95
N VAL A 9 -1.45 -8.57 28.78
CA VAL A 9 -1.72 -9.71 27.89
C VAL A 9 -1.36 -9.40 26.44
N GLY A 10 -1.70 -8.21 25.94
CA GLY A 10 -1.35 -7.77 24.60
C GLY A 10 0.16 -7.69 24.38
N LEU A 11 0.90 -7.16 25.36
CA LEU A 11 2.36 -7.09 25.30
C LEU A 11 3.01 -8.48 25.32
N THR A 12 2.57 -9.37 26.22
CA THR A 12 3.10 -10.75 26.28
C THR A 12 2.89 -11.48 24.96
N CYS A 13 1.68 -11.40 24.39
CA CYS A 13 1.38 -11.99 23.08
C CYS A 13 2.23 -11.37 21.95
N ALA A 14 2.43 -10.05 21.96
CA ALA A 14 3.29 -9.39 20.97
C ALA A 14 4.75 -9.87 21.06
N ILE A 15 5.29 -10.06 22.27
CA ILE A 15 6.64 -10.60 22.49
C ILE A 15 6.75 -12.04 21.98
N GLU A 16 5.78 -12.89 22.31
CA GLU A 16 5.75 -14.28 21.83
C GLU A 16 5.76 -14.33 20.29
N ARG A 17 4.87 -13.57 19.64
CA ARG A 17 4.81 -13.49 18.18
C ARG A 17 6.09 -12.92 17.57
N TYR A 18 6.74 -11.98 18.24
CA TYR A 18 8.02 -11.42 17.78
C TYR A 18 9.15 -12.44 17.80
N ILE A 19 9.18 -13.32 18.81
CA ILE A 19 10.20 -14.36 18.93
C ILE A 19 9.92 -15.53 17.98
N SER A 20 8.65 -15.89 17.78
CA SER A 20 8.26 -17.08 17.01
C SER A 20 8.15 -16.85 15.50
N ASN A 21 7.95 -15.61 15.04
CA ASN A 21 7.78 -15.34 13.60
C ASN A 21 9.10 -15.00 12.93
N ASP A 22 9.34 -15.64 11.78
CA ASP A 22 10.39 -15.21 10.87
C ASP A 22 10.08 -13.83 10.29
N LYS A 23 11.15 -13.07 10.04
CA LYS A 23 11.03 -11.79 9.34
C LYS A 23 10.75 -12.07 7.87
N VAL A 24 9.76 -11.37 7.32
CA VAL A 24 9.49 -11.37 5.88
C VAL A 24 10.74 -10.88 5.15
N THR A 25 11.21 -11.70 4.22
CA THR A 25 12.38 -11.42 3.39
C THR A 25 12.04 -10.45 2.25
N LEU A 26 13.06 -9.78 1.69
CA LEU A 26 12.88 -8.94 0.50
C LEU A 26 12.28 -9.72 -0.68
N LYS A 27 12.61 -11.00 -0.81
CA LYS A 27 12.08 -11.86 -1.87
C LYS A 27 10.59 -12.12 -1.70
N GLU A 28 10.15 -12.45 -0.48
CA GLU A 28 8.71 -12.64 -0.21
C GLU A 28 7.91 -11.33 -0.41
N MET A 29 8.53 -10.19 -0.10
CA MET A 29 7.96 -8.87 -0.41
C MET A 29 7.80 -8.64 -1.91
N GLU A 30 8.82 -9.00 -2.70
CA GLU A 30 8.82 -8.90 -4.16
C GLU A 30 7.78 -9.84 -4.78
N ASP A 31 7.76 -11.11 -4.37
CA ASP A 31 6.80 -12.13 -4.83
C ASP A 31 5.35 -11.71 -4.57
N LYS A 32 5.11 -10.98 -3.47
CA LYS A 32 3.80 -10.41 -3.14
C LYS A 32 3.45 -9.18 -3.98
N LEU A 33 4.43 -8.35 -4.32
CA LEU A 33 4.23 -7.12 -5.09
C LEU A 33 4.05 -7.39 -6.58
N ASN A 34 4.80 -8.31 -7.16
CA ASN A 34 4.81 -8.56 -8.60
C ASN A 34 3.40 -8.73 -9.19
N PRO A 35 2.52 -9.61 -8.64
CA PRO A 35 1.16 -9.76 -9.18
C PRO A 35 0.32 -8.48 -9.09
N PHE A 36 0.53 -7.67 -8.05
CA PHE A 36 -0.17 -6.39 -7.88
C PHE A 36 0.32 -5.35 -8.89
N ILE A 37 1.63 -5.24 -9.08
CA ILE A 37 2.25 -4.34 -10.06
C ILE A 37 1.82 -4.69 -11.48
N ASP A 38 1.84 -5.97 -11.83
CA ASP A 38 1.40 -6.45 -13.14
C ASP A 38 -0.06 -6.09 -13.40
N LYS A 39 -0.95 -6.28 -12.41
CA LYS A 39 -2.35 -5.87 -12.51
C LYS A 39 -2.51 -4.37 -12.69
N ILE A 40 -1.82 -3.55 -11.90
CA ILE A 40 -1.92 -2.07 -11.98
C ILE A 40 -1.46 -1.58 -13.37
N ASN A 41 -0.38 -2.15 -13.89
CA ASN A 41 0.15 -1.80 -15.22
C ASN A 41 -0.78 -2.14 -16.39
N THR A 42 -1.90 -2.85 -16.16
CA THR A 42 -2.94 -3.05 -17.17
C THR A 42 -3.89 -1.84 -17.31
N ILE A 43 -3.90 -0.92 -16.34
CA ILE A 43 -4.81 0.22 -16.31
C ILE A 43 -4.24 1.34 -17.18
N LYS A 44 -5.04 1.86 -18.11
CA LYS A 44 -4.61 2.94 -18.99
C LYS A 44 -4.35 4.22 -18.18
N GLY A 45 -3.18 4.82 -18.39
CA GLY A 45 -2.78 6.05 -17.70
C GLY A 45 -2.17 5.83 -16.31
N VAL A 46 -1.99 4.58 -15.88
CA VAL A 46 -1.34 4.24 -14.61
C VAL A 46 -0.12 3.39 -14.89
N SER A 47 0.97 3.65 -14.18
CA SER A 47 2.14 2.77 -14.17
C SER A 47 2.61 2.51 -12.74
N ALA A 48 3.20 1.34 -12.50
CA ALA A 48 3.66 0.95 -11.19
C ALA A 48 5.00 0.23 -11.24
N SER A 49 5.81 0.45 -10.20
CA SER A 49 7.13 -0.15 -10.05
C SER A 49 7.44 -0.46 -8.58
N ILE A 50 8.39 -1.36 -8.35
CA ILE A 50 8.88 -1.68 -7.01
C ILE A 50 10.00 -0.72 -6.64
N THR A 51 9.84 -0.01 -5.53
CA THR A 51 10.86 0.89 -4.99
C THR A 51 11.30 0.45 -3.59
N ARG A 52 12.54 0.78 -3.22
CA ARG A 52 13.06 0.54 -1.87
C ARG A 52 12.75 1.73 -0.96
N ASP A 53 12.60 1.45 0.34
CA ASP A 53 12.42 2.47 1.36
C ASP A 53 13.54 3.52 1.34
N SER A 54 13.17 4.80 1.33
CA SER A 54 14.09 5.93 1.25
C SER A 54 14.98 6.08 2.50
N ALA A 55 14.63 5.46 3.62
CA ALA A 55 15.44 5.48 4.85
C ALA A 55 16.42 4.29 4.94
N GLY A 56 16.61 3.53 3.85
CA GLY A 56 17.58 2.43 3.78
C GLY A 56 17.14 1.15 4.48
N ARG A 57 15.85 1.02 4.84
CA ARG A 57 15.32 -0.21 5.42
C ARG A 57 15.12 -1.27 4.33
N GLU A 58 15.18 -2.53 4.73
CA GLU A 58 14.85 -3.67 3.87
C GLU A 58 13.32 -3.79 3.68
N ILE A 59 12.74 -2.79 3.02
CA ILE A 59 11.30 -2.69 2.75
C ILE A 59 11.14 -2.34 1.27
N LEU A 60 10.33 -3.14 0.58
CA LEU A 60 9.86 -2.84 -0.77
C LEU A 60 8.49 -2.17 -0.72
N ARG A 61 8.24 -1.27 -1.66
CA ARG A 61 6.97 -0.55 -1.83
C ARG A 61 6.55 -0.61 -3.29
N GLY A 62 5.24 -0.59 -3.51
CA GLY A 62 4.70 -0.34 -4.85
C GLY A 62 4.56 1.17 -5.04
N GLU A 63 5.40 1.78 -5.88
CA GLU A 63 5.19 3.15 -6.36
C GLU A 63 4.22 3.09 -7.53
N ILE A 64 3.17 3.91 -7.50
CA ILE A 64 2.17 4.05 -8.55
C ILE A 64 2.24 5.50 -9.05
N ASP A 65 2.34 5.65 -10.36
CA ASP A 65 2.39 6.91 -11.11
C ASP A 65 1.11 7.03 -11.94
N PHE A 66 0.43 8.16 -11.78
CA PHE A 66 -0.81 8.51 -12.46
C PHE A 66 -0.53 9.59 -13.50
N ASN A 67 -0.79 9.26 -14.76
CA ASN A 67 -0.79 10.23 -15.84
C ASN A 67 -2.10 11.01 -15.83
N GLU A 68 -2.09 12.17 -15.17
CA GLU A 68 -3.27 13.04 -15.00
C GLU A 68 -3.88 13.50 -16.33
N ASP A 69 -3.06 13.66 -17.39
CA ASP A 69 -3.55 14.03 -18.73
C ASP A 69 -4.38 12.91 -19.38
N ILE A 70 -4.01 11.65 -19.16
CA ILE A 70 -4.73 10.49 -19.68
C ILE A 70 -5.97 10.19 -18.82
N ILE A 71 -5.83 10.31 -17.50
CA ILE A 71 -6.90 9.97 -16.53
C ILE A 71 -7.93 11.10 -16.43
N ASN A 72 -7.56 12.33 -16.77
CA ASN A 72 -8.39 13.53 -16.60
C ASN A 72 -8.85 13.74 -15.13
N LYS A 73 -8.01 13.31 -14.18
CA LYS A 73 -8.15 13.56 -12.75
C LYS A 73 -6.77 13.79 -12.15
N SER A 74 -6.69 14.72 -11.21
CA SER A 74 -5.47 14.90 -10.44
C SER A 74 -5.27 13.76 -9.44
N THR A 75 -4.00 13.49 -9.11
CA THR A 75 -3.62 12.49 -8.11
C THR A 75 -4.23 12.80 -6.75
N GLN A 76 -4.38 14.08 -6.41
CA GLN A 76 -5.05 14.50 -5.18
C GLN A 76 -6.54 14.13 -5.16
N GLN A 77 -7.23 14.21 -6.30
CA GLN A 77 -8.62 13.74 -6.42
C GLN A 77 -8.68 12.22 -6.25
N ILE A 78 -7.78 11.47 -6.90
CA ILE A 78 -7.68 10.02 -6.77
C ILE A 78 -7.47 9.63 -5.29
N ILE A 79 -6.55 10.29 -4.57
CA ILE A 79 -6.31 10.06 -3.14
C ILE A 79 -7.57 10.33 -2.30
N ASN A 80 -8.30 11.40 -2.58
CA ASN A 80 -9.53 11.72 -1.86
C ASN A 80 -10.63 10.68 -2.13
N GLU A 81 -10.74 10.19 -3.36
CA GLU A 81 -11.66 9.11 -3.72
C GLU A 81 -11.25 7.77 -3.08
N LEU A 82 -9.95 7.47 -2.95
CA LEU A 82 -9.45 6.30 -2.22
C LEU A 82 -9.85 6.34 -0.74
N ARG A 83 -9.83 7.52 -0.11
CA ARG A 83 -10.18 7.71 1.31
C ARG A 83 -11.69 7.70 1.59
N SER A 84 -12.50 8.12 0.63
CA SER A 84 -13.96 8.26 0.77
C SER A 84 -14.77 7.07 0.26
N GLY A 85 -14.09 6.02 -0.21
CA GLY A 85 -14.74 4.76 -0.59
C GLY A 85 -15.31 4.01 0.62
N GLU A 86 -16.10 2.96 0.33
CA GLU A 86 -16.64 2.05 1.37
C GLU A 86 -15.53 1.49 2.25
N ILE A 87 -14.41 1.11 1.63
CA ILE A 87 -13.15 0.80 2.32
C ILE A 87 -12.22 1.99 2.13
N ALA A 88 -11.91 2.68 3.22
CA ALA A 88 -10.99 3.80 3.22
C ALA A 88 -9.54 3.31 3.04
N ILE A 89 -8.91 3.69 1.93
CA ILE A 89 -7.53 3.33 1.60
C ILE A 89 -6.62 4.53 1.85
N TYR A 90 -5.65 4.35 2.74
CA TYR A 90 -4.63 5.36 3.05
C TYR A 90 -3.29 4.94 2.45
N THR A 91 -2.78 5.75 1.53
CA THR A 91 -1.51 5.54 0.86
C THR A 91 -0.47 6.53 1.38
N ARG A 92 0.79 6.31 1.03
CA ARG A 92 1.84 7.31 1.26
C ARG A 92 1.82 8.30 0.10
N ASP A 93 1.44 9.52 0.38
CA ASP A 93 1.07 10.55 -0.59
C ASP A 93 2.05 11.75 -0.64
N TYR A 94 3.26 11.61 -0.08
CA TYR A 94 4.26 12.69 -0.09
C TYR A 94 4.66 13.16 -1.49
N LYS A 95 4.48 12.30 -2.51
CA LYS A 95 4.77 12.59 -3.93
C LYS A 95 3.49 12.85 -4.74
N ALA A 96 2.35 13.13 -4.09
CA ALA A 96 1.09 13.36 -4.80
C ALA A 96 1.18 14.50 -5.83
N ASN A 97 1.97 15.54 -5.53
CA ASN A 97 2.23 16.65 -6.45
C ASN A 97 3.05 16.26 -7.70
N GLU A 98 3.73 15.12 -7.67
CA GLU A 98 4.49 14.55 -8.80
C GLU A 98 3.67 13.49 -9.56
N GLY A 99 2.38 13.34 -9.26
CA GLY A 99 1.55 12.31 -9.86
C GLY A 99 1.66 10.94 -9.18
N LYS A 100 2.32 10.83 -8.02
CA LYS A 100 2.75 9.54 -7.46
C LYS A 100 2.24 9.24 -6.04
N ILE A 101 2.00 7.97 -5.78
CA ILE A 101 1.74 7.43 -4.45
C ILE A 101 2.56 6.16 -4.20
N GLU A 102 2.77 5.81 -2.93
CA GLU A 102 3.39 4.54 -2.55
C GLU A 102 2.45 3.67 -1.69
N ILE A 103 2.46 2.36 -1.96
CA ILE A 103 1.77 1.34 -1.19
C ILE A 103 2.77 0.63 -0.28
N ASP A 104 2.57 0.73 1.04
CA ASP A 104 3.36 0.00 2.04
C ASP A 104 2.78 -1.40 2.25
N ILE A 105 3.56 -2.41 1.85
CA ILE A 105 3.09 -3.80 1.76
C ILE A 105 3.06 -4.55 3.09
N ARG A 106 3.64 -3.97 4.14
CA ARG A 106 3.83 -4.66 5.43
C ARG A 106 2.51 -4.86 6.19
N SER A 107 1.54 -3.98 5.93
CA SER A 107 0.27 -3.94 6.66
C SER A 107 -0.92 -4.39 5.82
N VAL A 108 -0.68 -4.87 4.61
CA VAL A 108 -1.72 -5.30 3.66
C VAL A 108 -1.56 -6.77 3.34
N THR A 109 -2.64 -7.50 3.14
CA THR A 109 -2.67 -8.88 2.68
C THR A 109 -2.78 -8.93 1.14
N GLY A 110 -2.73 -10.13 0.55
CA GLY A 110 -2.99 -10.28 -0.90
C GLY A 110 -4.40 -9.81 -1.29
N SER A 111 -5.42 -10.13 -0.48
CA SER A 111 -6.80 -9.65 -0.68
C SER A 111 -6.94 -8.14 -0.54
N ASP A 112 -6.14 -7.51 0.34
CA ASP A 112 -6.13 -6.06 0.45
C ASP A 112 -5.53 -5.41 -0.81
N LEU A 113 -4.48 -6.02 -1.39
CA LEU A 113 -3.90 -5.57 -2.66
C LEU A 113 -4.90 -5.69 -3.82
N ASP A 114 -5.70 -6.76 -3.85
CA ASP A 114 -6.79 -6.90 -4.82
C ASP A 114 -7.87 -5.82 -4.62
N THR A 115 -8.21 -5.51 -3.36
CA THR A 115 -9.15 -4.44 -3.03
C THR A 115 -8.63 -3.08 -3.49
N ILE A 116 -7.34 -2.79 -3.25
CA ILE A 116 -6.68 -1.57 -3.71
C ILE A 116 -6.69 -1.48 -5.23
N TYR A 117 -6.34 -2.55 -5.93
CA TYR A 117 -6.36 -2.61 -7.39
C TYR A 117 -7.75 -2.28 -7.95
N ASN A 118 -8.78 -2.98 -7.47
CA ASN A 118 -10.15 -2.78 -7.95
C ASN A 118 -10.63 -1.35 -7.68
N ARG A 119 -10.27 -0.78 -6.52
CA ARG A 119 -10.64 0.60 -6.21
C ARG A 119 -9.95 1.60 -7.13
N ILE A 120 -8.64 1.47 -7.36
CA ILE A 120 -7.88 2.34 -8.28
C ILE A 120 -8.47 2.25 -9.69
N LYS A 121 -8.69 1.03 -10.19
CA LYS A 121 -9.30 0.80 -11.50
C LYS A 121 -10.64 1.51 -11.63
N ASN A 122 -11.53 1.31 -10.66
CA ASN A 122 -12.84 1.97 -10.67
C ASN A 122 -12.69 3.49 -10.68
N ILE A 123 -11.82 4.08 -9.86
CA ILE A 123 -11.64 5.55 -9.81
C ILE A 123 -11.14 6.11 -11.15
N VAL A 124 -10.23 5.39 -11.81
CA VAL A 124 -9.55 5.85 -13.04
C VAL A 124 -10.40 5.60 -14.29
N GLU A 125 -11.21 4.55 -14.31
CA GLU A 125 -12.05 4.18 -15.46
C GLU A 125 -13.49 4.71 -15.38
N SER A 126 -13.87 5.35 -14.26
CA SER A 126 -15.18 6.02 -14.09
C SER A 126 -15.24 7.38 -14.78
#